data_AF-A0A7L1N0V0-F1
#
_entry.id   AF-A0A7L1N0V0-F1
#
_cell.length_a   1.000
_cell.length_b   1.000
_cell.length_c   1.000
_cell.angle_alpha   90.00
_cell.angle_beta   90.00
_cell.angle_gamma   90.00
#
_symmetry.space_group_name_H-M   'P 1'
#
loop_
_entity.id
_entity.type
_entity.pdbx_description
1 polymer ?
#
loop_
_entity_poly.entity_id
_entity_poly.type
_entity_poly.pdbx_seq_one_letter_code
_entity_poly.pdbx_strand_id
1 'polypeptide(L)'
;IPQISYASTAPELSDSSRYEFFSRVVPPDSYQAQAMVDVVRALGWSYVSTLASEGNYGESGVEAFVQSSREAGGLCIAQSIKIPREPRPGEFQKVIGRLMETSTARGVVLFANEDDIRRVLEAASQANLSGHFSWVGSDSWGAKMAPVAGLEEAAAGAITILPKRASVPGFDEYFTSRSLENNRRNLWFHEFWEEDFNCRL
;
A
#
# COMPACT_ATOMS: atom_id res chain seq x y z
N ILE A 1 16.00 -2.62 -24.41
CA ILE A 1 14.85 -1.71 -24.70
C ILE A 1 14.60 -0.93 -23.41
N PRO A 2 14.65 0.42 -23.41
CA PRO A 2 14.38 1.20 -22.21
C PRO A 2 12.96 0.97 -21.67
N GLN A 3 12.83 0.82 -20.36
CA GLN A 3 11.55 0.69 -19.64
C GLN A 3 11.45 1.80 -18.59
N ILE A 4 10.37 2.58 -18.60
CA ILE A 4 10.10 3.62 -17.61
C ILE A 4 8.84 3.26 -16.83
N SER A 5 8.99 2.90 -15.56
CA SER A 5 7.86 2.58 -14.68
C SER A 5 7.29 3.81 -13.99
N TYR A 6 5.96 3.87 -13.88
CA TYR A 6 5.23 4.93 -13.18
C TYR A 6 4.87 4.57 -11.74
N ALA A 7 5.06 3.32 -11.30
CA ALA A 7 4.58 2.84 -10.01
C ALA A 7 5.51 1.84 -9.29
N SER A 8 6.56 1.33 -9.94
CA SER A 8 7.45 0.34 -9.31
C SER A 8 8.49 1.02 -8.41
N THR A 9 8.28 0.94 -7.10
CA THR A 9 9.09 1.65 -6.09
C THR A 9 10.09 0.75 -5.36
N ALA A 10 10.08 -0.57 -5.59
CA ALA A 10 11.01 -1.52 -4.96
C ALA A 10 12.49 -1.04 -5.04
N PRO A 11 13.27 -1.08 -3.94
CA PRO A 11 14.65 -0.55 -3.91
C PRO A 11 15.59 -1.27 -4.88
N GLU A 12 15.44 -2.59 -5.02
CA GLU A 12 16.25 -3.46 -5.90
C GLU A 12 16.24 -3.05 -7.38
N LEU A 13 15.19 -2.39 -7.85
CA LEU A 13 15.10 -1.85 -9.22
C LEU A 13 16.08 -0.70 -9.49
N SER A 14 16.79 -0.24 -8.47
CA SER A 14 17.87 0.77 -8.60
C SER A 14 19.23 0.15 -8.96
N ASP A 15 19.36 -1.18 -8.92
CA ASP A 15 20.60 -1.87 -9.28
C ASP A 15 20.78 -1.90 -10.81
N SER A 16 21.58 -0.97 -11.34
CA SER A 16 21.86 -0.85 -12.77
C SER A 16 22.66 -2.02 -13.34
N SER A 17 23.32 -2.83 -12.50
CA SER A 17 24.01 -4.04 -12.97
C SER A 17 23.03 -5.17 -13.31
N ARG A 18 21.87 -5.20 -12.64
CA ARG A 18 20.78 -6.16 -12.88
C ARG A 18 19.72 -5.61 -13.82
N TYR A 19 19.46 -4.31 -13.77
CA TYR A 19 18.35 -3.63 -14.47
C TYR A 19 18.85 -2.45 -15.31
N GLU A 20 19.82 -2.69 -16.19
CA GLU A 20 20.51 -1.67 -17.01
C GLU A 20 19.56 -0.73 -17.77
N PHE A 21 18.43 -1.25 -18.29
CA PHE A 21 17.48 -0.48 -19.09
C PHE A 21 16.24 0.00 -18.32
N PHE A 22 16.22 -0.16 -16.99
CA PHE A 22 15.10 0.24 -16.16
C PHE A 22 15.25 1.67 -15.65
N SER A 23 14.16 2.41 -15.66
CA SER A 23 14.04 3.74 -15.09
C SER A 23 12.65 3.91 -14.49
N ARG A 24 12.47 4.91 -13.63
CA ARG A 24 11.18 5.21 -13.01
C ARG A 24 11.02 6.70 -12.72
N VAL A 25 9.77 7.14 -12.66
CA VAL A 25 9.39 8.52 -12.30
C VAL A 25 8.93 8.66 -10.85
N VAL A 26 9.07 7.59 -10.08
CA VAL A 26 8.73 7.51 -8.65
C VAL A 26 9.98 7.22 -7.82
N PRO A 27 10.09 7.73 -6.58
CA PRO A 27 11.25 7.44 -5.73
C PRO A 27 11.27 5.96 -5.28
N PRO A 28 12.44 5.44 -4.90
CA PRO A 28 12.54 4.15 -4.22
C PRO A 28 11.80 4.11 -2.88
N ASP A 29 11.33 2.93 -2.48
CA ASP A 29 10.73 2.66 -1.17
C ASP A 29 11.69 2.93 0.00
N SER A 30 13.00 3.06 -0.22
CA SER A 30 13.94 3.44 0.84
C SER A 30 13.65 4.84 1.41
N TYR A 31 13.25 5.79 0.56
CA TYR A 31 12.83 7.11 1.03
C TYR A 31 11.47 7.06 1.73
N GLN A 32 10.58 6.19 1.27
CA GLN A 32 9.29 5.97 1.89
C GLN A 32 9.42 5.32 3.28
N ALA A 33 10.27 4.30 3.39
CA ALA A 33 10.61 3.65 4.65
C ALA A 33 11.14 4.66 5.66
N GLN A 34 12.05 5.56 5.24
CA GLN A 34 12.54 6.65 6.09
C GLN A 34 11.40 7.57 6.54
N ALA A 35 10.53 8.01 5.63
CA ALA A 35 9.38 8.85 5.97
C ALA A 35 8.42 8.15 6.95
N MET A 36 8.20 6.85 6.79
CA MET A 36 7.36 6.07 7.71
C MET A 36 8.00 5.95 9.10
N VAL A 37 9.32 5.78 9.20
CA VAL A 37 10.04 5.82 10.49
C VAL A 37 9.85 7.18 11.16
N ASP A 38 10.00 8.27 10.40
CA ASP A 38 9.83 9.62 10.93
C ASP A 38 8.40 9.87 11.43
N VAL A 39 7.38 9.39 10.70
CA VAL A 39 5.97 9.41 11.13
C VAL A 39 5.78 8.63 12.43
N VAL A 40 6.23 7.37 12.49
CA VAL A 40 6.11 6.52 13.68
C VAL A 40 6.75 7.17 14.90
N ARG A 41 7.93 7.78 14.73
CA ARG A 41 8.61 8.53 15.79
C ARG A 41 7.85 9.79 16.20
N ALA A 42 7.29 10.53 15.25
CA ALA A 42 6.49 11.73 15.54
C ALA A 42 5.20 11.39 16.33
N LEU A 43 4.66 10.19 16.13
CA LEU A 43 3.54 9.65 16.92
C LEU A 43 3.96 9.18 18.32
N GLY A 44 5.26 9.17 18.63
CA GLY A 44 5.80 8.69 19.91
C GLY A 44 5.76 7.17 20.05
N TRP A 45 5.62 6.43 18.95
CA TRP A 45 5.59 4.97 18.99
C TRP A 45 7.02 4.42 19.07
N SER A 46 7.27 3.57 20.06
CA SER A 46 8.56 2.88 20.26
C SER A 46 8.48 1.37 20.00
N TYR A 47 7.28 0.83 19.78
CA TYR A 47 7.04 -0.59 19.56
C TYR A 47 5.92 -0.81 18.54
N VAL A 48 6.28 -1.34 17.37
CA VAL A 48 5.35 -1.50 16.23
C VAL A 48 5.47 -2.87 15.60
N SER A 49 4.38 -3.34 14.99
CA SER A 49 4.40 -4.54 14.14
C SER A 49 4.53 -4.12 12.67
N THR A 50 5.12 -4.99 11.84
CA THR A 50 5.15 -4.79 10.38
C THR A 50 4.36 -5.89 9.69
N LEU A 51 3.74 -5.55 8.57
CA LEU A 51 3.00 -6.47 7.73
C LEU A 51 3.36 -6.23 6.26
N ALA A 52 3.82 -7.28 5.60
CA ALA A 52 4.26 -7.25 4.21
C ALA A 52 3.44 -8.21 3.34
N SER A 53 3.00 -7.76 2.16
CA SER A 53 2.57 -8.69 1.11
C SER A 53 3.79 -9.41 0.53
N GLU A 54 3.68 -10.72 0.34
CA GLU A 54 4.74 -11.52 -0.24
C GLU A 54 5.06 -11.08 -1.68
N GLY A 55 6.34 -10.81 -1.92
CA GLY A 55 6.85 -10.26 -3.16
C GLY A 55 7.81 -9.12 -2.91
N ASN A 56 8.49 -8.69 -3.97
CA ASN A 56 9.63 -7.77 -3.85
C ASN A 56 9.24 -6.40 -3.27
N TYR A 57 8.03 -5.90 -3.56
CA TYR A 57 7.56 -4.63 -3.00
C TYR A 57 7.39 -4.71 -1.47
N GLY A 58 6.60 -5.66 -0.97
CA GLY A 58 6.28 -5.75 0.45
C GLY A 58 7.49 -6.13 1.30
N GLU A 59 8.26 -7.13 0.86
CA GLU A 59 9.42 -7.62 1.60
C GLU A 59 10.55 -6.58 1.63
N SER A 60 10.94 -6.01 0.48
CA SER A 60 11.99 -4.99 0.46
C SER A 60 11.56 -3.68 1.13
N GLY A 61 10.28 -3.33 1.09
CA GLY A 61 9.74 -2.19 1.82
C GLY A 61 9.85 -2.34 3.34
N VAL A 62 9.47 -3.50 3.88
CA VAL A 62 9.65 -3.79 5.31
C VAL A 62 11.12 -3.90 5.68
N GLU A 63 11.96 -4.52 4.85
CA GLU A 63 13.41 -4.59 5.09
C GLU A 63 14.03 -3.18 5.18
N ALA A 64 13.67 -2.29 4.25
CA ALA A 64 14.10 -0.89 4.28
C ALA A 64 13.60 -0.19 5.55
N PHE A 65 12.34 -0.40 5.97
CA PHE A 65 11.80 0.17 7.21
C PHE A 65 12.55 -0.34 8.45
N VAL A 66 12.82 -1.64 8.52
CA VAL A 66 13.57 -2.26 9.62
C VAL A 66 14.99 -1.68 9.68
N GLN A 67 15.65 -1.52 8.53
CA GLN A 67 16.98 -0.92 8.46
C GLN A 67 16.97 0.55 8.91
N SER A 68 16.07 1.37 8.35
CA SER A 68 15.91 2.79 8.75
C SER A 68 15.54 2.94 10.23
N SER A 69 14.73 2.03 10.79
CA SER A 69 14.36 2.07 12.21
C SER A 69 15.56 1.79 13.13
N ARG A 70 16.44 0.86 12.73
CA ARG A 70 17.70 0.56 13.45
C ARG A 70 18.67 1.72 13.41
N GLU A 71 18.81 2.37 12.27
CA GLU A 71 19.68 3.53 12.09
C GLU A 71 19.18 4.75 12.88
N ALA A 72 17.86 4.98 12.88
CA ALA A 72 17.23 6.06 13.63
C ALA A 72 17.28 5.86 15.15
N GLY A 73 17.21 4.60 15.61
CA GLY A 73 17.16 4.22 17.01
C GLY A 73 15.83 4.56 17.71
N GLY A 74 15.57 3.90 18.84
CA GLY A 74 14.38 4.16 19.67
C GLY A 74 13.06 3.55 19.18
N LEU A 75 13.10 2.72 18.13
CA LEU A 75 11.97 1.97 17.61
C LEU A 75 12.30 0.48 17.57
N CYS A 76 11.44 -0.33 18.17
CA CYS A 76 11.55 -1.80 18.20
C CYS A 76 10.44 -2.42 17.35
N ILE A 77 10.80 -3.44 16.57
CA ILE A 77 9.84 -4.23 15.80
C ILE A 77 9.35 -5.40 16.66
N ALA A 78 8.06 -5.40 16.98
CA ALA A 78 7.43 -6.42 17.80
C ALA A 78 7.38 -7.76 17.08
N GLN A 79 6.93 -7.71 15.83
CA GLN A 79 6.90 -8.83 14.92
C GLN A 79 6.82 -8.32 13.48
N SER A 80 7.33 -9.14 12.56
CA SER A 80 7.14 -8.95 11.13
C SER A 80 6.31 -10.11 10.60
N ILE A 81 5.12 -9.80 10.10
CA ILE A 81 4.19 -10.78 9.53
C ILE A 81 4.22 -10.64 8.01
N LYS A 82 4.20 -11.78 7.32
CA LYS A 82 4.10 -11.84 5.87
C LYS A 82 2.74 -12.41 5.47
N ILE A 83 2.07 -11.75 4.53
CA ILE A 83 0.84 -12.22 3.88
C ILE A 83 1.26 -13.00 2.63
N PRO A 84 0.93 -14.30 2.54
CA PRO A 84 1.28 -15.11 1.37
C PRO A 84 0.68 -14.54 0.08
N ARG A 85 1.35 -14.71 -1.06
CA ARG A 85 0.89 -14.19 -2.36
C ARG A 85 -0.48 -14.74 -2.78
N GLU A 86 -0.75 -15.99 -2.40
CA GLU A 86 -2.04 -16.66 -2.60
C GLU A 86 -2.60 -17.08 -1.23
N PRO A 87 -3.22 -16.14 -0.49
CA PRO A 87 -3.67 -16.41 0.86
C PRO A 87 -4.88 -17.35 0.85
N ARG A 88 -4.78 -18.43 1.64
CA ARG A 88 -5.88 -19.39 1.82
C ARG A 88 -7.01 -18.77 2.65
N PRO A 89 -8.24 -19.31 2.57
CA PRO A 89 -9.30 -18.92 3.50
C PRO A 89 -8.83 -19.04 4.96
N GLY A 90 -9.11 -18.02 5.78
CA GLY A 90 -8.67 -17.98 7.17
C GLY A 90 -7.30 -17.33 7.41
N GLU A 91 -6.52 -17.02 6.37
CA GLU A 91 -5.16 -16.51 6.56
C GLU A 91 -5.13 -15.12 7.18
N PHE A 92 -6.02 -14.23 6.77
CA PHE A 92 -6.12 -12.88 7.35
C PHE A 92 -6.57 -12.92 8.82
N GLN A 93 -7.45 -13.85 9.19
CA GLN A 93 -7.82 -14.07 10.60
C GLN A 93 -6.60 -14.51 11.44
N LYS A 94 -5.70 -15.34 10.87
CA LYS A 94 -4.43 -15.68 11.54
C LYS A 94 -3.49 -14.48 11.63
N VAL A 95 -3.42 -13.64 10.60
CA VAL A 95 -2.61 -12.40 10.64
C VAL A 95 -3.07 -11.53 11.81
N ILE A 96 -4.38 -11.30 11.95
CA ILE A 96 -4.94 -10.55 13.08
C ILE A 96 -4.67 -11.25 14.42
N GLY A 97 -4.84 -12.57 14.49
CA GLY A 97 -4.51 -13.37 15.68
C GLY A 97 -3.06 -13.20 16.11
N ARG A 98 -2.12 -13.24 15.15
CA ARG A 98 -0.69 -13.01 15.40
C ARG A 98 -0.42 -11.58 15.87
N LEU A 99 -1.03 -10.56 15.25
CA LEU A 99 -0.91 -9.17 15.71
C LEU A 99 -1.33 -9.03 17.18
N MET A 100 -2.37 -9.77 17.61
CA MET A 100 -2.85 -9.77 18.99
C MET A 100 -1.92 -10.50 19.98
N GLU A 101 -1.04 -11.39 19.53
CA GLU A 101 0.01 -11.98 20.40
C GLU A 101 0.93 -10.90 20.99
N THR A 102 1.10 -9.78 20.27
CA THR A 102 1.78 -8.56 20.75
C THR A 102 0.79 -7.40 20.89
N SER A 103 -0.31 -7.59 21.63
CA SER A 103 -1.38 -6.58 21.81
C SER A 103 -0.94 -5.22 22.34
N THR A 104 0.26 -5.10 22.92
CA THR A 104 0.85 -3.81 23.32
C THR A 104 1.35 -2.99 22.12
N ALA A 105 1.71 -3.64 21.01
CA ALA A 105 2.13 -3.02 19.76
C ALA A 105 0.91 -2.65 18.91
N ARG A 106 0.26 -1.53 19.26
CA ARG A 106 -0.94 -1.05 18.55
C ARG A 106 -0.64 -0.46 17.18
N GLY A 107 0.57 0.07 16.98
CA GLY A 107 1.02 0.61 15.70
C GLY A 107 1.41 -0.49 14.71
N VAL A 108 0.82 -0.48 13.52
CA VAL A 108 1.09 -1.48 12.46
C VAL A 108 1.50 -0.77 11.18
N VAL A 109 2.70 -1.09 10.70
CA VAL A 109 3.30 -0.57 9.47
C VAL A 109 3.00 -1.54 8.33
N LEU A 110 2.30 -1.06 7.30
CA LEU A 110 1.80 -1.87 6.18
C LEU A 110 2.58 -1.56 4.91
N PHE A 111 3.29 -2.55 4.38
CA PHE A 111 3.79 -2.59 3.00
C PHE A 111 3.08 -3.71 2.26
N ALA A 112 1.82 -3.46 1.90
CA ALA A 112 0.93 -4.48 1.37
C ALA A 112 0.16 -3.97 0.14
N ASN A 113 -0.34 -4.89 -0.67
CA ASN A 113 -1.13 -4.59 -1.85
C ASN A 113 -2.49 -4.02 -1.44
N GLU A 114 -3.17 -3.33 -2.36
CA GLU A 114 -4.52 -2.79 -2.13
C GLU A 114 -5.51 -3.84 -1.62
N ASP A 115 -5.56 -5.01 -2.27
CA ASP A 115 -6.44 -6.11 -1.88
C ASP A 115 -6.12 -6.69 -0.50
N ASP A 116 -4.82 -6.80 -0.18
CA ASP A 116 -4.37 -7.33 1.10
C ASP A 116 -4.68 -6.36 2.24
N ILE A 117 -4.49 -5.05 2.03
CA ILE A 117 -4.87 -4.01 2.99
C ILE A 117 -6.36 -4.11 3.29
N ARG A 118 -7.20 -4.19 2.25
CA ARG A 118 -8.64 -4.33 2.42
C ARG A 118 -8.99 -5.55 3.27
N ARG A 119 -8.45 -6.72 2.93
CA ARG A 119 -8.73 -7.97 3.64
C ARG A 119 -8.22 -7.98 5.08
N VAL A 120 -7.12 -7.29 5.37
CA VAL A 120 -6.63 -7.09 6.74
C VAL A 120 -7.61 -6.23 7.54
N LEU A 121 -8.10 -5.13 6.95
CA LEU A 121 -9.12 -4.27 7.59
C LEU A 121 -10.43 -5.03 7.82
N GLU A 122 -10.87 -5.84 6.84
CA GLU A 122 -12.05 -6.72 6.98
C GLU A 122 -11.88 -7.71 8.14
N ALA A 123 -10.72 -8.37 8.22
CA ALA A 123 -10.45 -9.32 9.29
C ALA A 123 -10.37 -8.65 10.67
N ALA A 124 -9.79 -7.44 10.76
CA ALA A 124 -9.76 -6.67 12.00
C ALA A 124 -11.18 -6.26 12.44
N SER A 125 -12.02 -5.83 11.49
CA SER A 125 -13.43 -5.50 11.75
C SER A 125 -14.23 -6.71 12.21
N GLN A 126 -14.07 -7.87 11.55
CA GLN A 126 -14.75 -9.13 11.91
C GLN A 126 -14.34 -9.63 13.31
N ALA A 127 -13.11 -9.33 13.73
CA ALA A 127 -12.61 -9.65 15.06
C ALA A 127 -13.06 -8.64 16.15
N ASN A 128 -13.87 -7.63 15.81
CA ASN A 128 -14.24 -6.51 16.67
C ASN A 128 -13.01 -5.73 17.21
N LEU A 129 -11.97 -5.60 16.38
CA LEU A 129 -10.74 -4.88 16.71
C LEU A 129 -10.64 -3.51 16.01
N SER A 130 -11.75 -3.00 15.48
CA SER A 130 -11.83 -1.63 14.97
C SER A 130 -11.40 -0.63 16.05
N GLY A 131 -10.49 0.28 15.70
CA GLY A 131 -9.89 1.23 16.65
C GLY A 131 -8.86 0.66 17.63
N HIS A 132 -8.63 -0.65 17.65
CA HIS A 132 -7.54 -1.24 18.44
C HIS A 132 -6.17 -0.92 17.82
N PHE A 133 -6.02 -1.21 16.53
CA PHE A 133 -4.79 -0.94 15.78
C PHE A 133 -4.77 0.48 15.21
N SER A 134 -3.57 1.01 15.01
CA SER A 134 -3.32 2.26 14.30
C SER A 134 -2.39 1.97 13.12
N TRP A 135 -2.87 2.29 11.92
CA TRP A 135 -2.23 1.86 10.68
C TRP A 135 -1.33 2.95 10.10
N VAL A 136 -0.12 2.57 9.67
CA VAL A 136 0.75 3.40 8.83
C VAL A 136 0.95 2.68 7.50
N GLY A 137 0.25 3.13 6.47
CA GLY A 137 0.21 2.50 5.16
C GLY A 137 1.22 3.04 4.16
N SER A 138 1.74 2.16 3.32
CA SER A 138 2.55 2.52 2.17
C SER A 138 1.72 3.15 1.04
N ASP A 139 2.33 3.41 -0.10
CA ASP A 139 1.81 4.21 -1.22
C ASP A 139 0.85 3.43 -2.12
N SER A 140 0.87 2.10 -1.99
CA SER A 140 -0.16 1.20 -2.50
C SER A 140 -1.54 1.55 -1.95
N TRP A 141 -1.64 1.97 -0.67
CA TRP A 141 -2.84 2.55 -0.07
C TRP A 141 -2.98 3.99 -0.52
N GLY A 142 -2.02 4.85 -0.14
CA GLY A 142 -2.04 6.27 -0.49
C GLY A 142 -3.39 6.93 -0.17
N ALA A 143 -3.97 7.61 -1.18
CA ALA A 143 -5.28 8.26 -1.07
C ALA A 143 -6.44 7.46 -1.73
N LYS A 144 -6.28 6.15 -1.90
CA LYS A 144 -7.30 5.32 -2.57
C LYS A 144 -8.45 4.98 -1.64
N MET A 145 -9.68 5.00 -2.17
CA MET A 145 -10.89 4.63 -1.44
C MET A 145 -11.17 3.12 -1.44
N ALA A 146 -10.71 2.39 -2.45
CA ALA A 146 -10.99 0.96 -2.59
C ALA A 146 -10.62 0.08 -1.36
N PRO A 147 -9.45 0.27 -0.70
CA PRO A 147 -9.13 -0.50 0.50
C PRO A 147 -10.04 -0.20 1.70
N VAL A 148 -10.68 0.97 1.75
CA VAL A 148 -11.39 1.46 2.95
C VAL A 148 -12.90 1.51 2.80
N ALA A 149 -13.43 1.40 1.57
CA ALA A 149 -14.87 1.49 1.32
C ALA A 149 -15.64 0.41 2.10
N GLY A 150 -16.53 0.84 3.01
CA GLY A 150 -17.29 -0.02 3.92
C GLY A 150 -16.52 -0.50 5.16
N LEU A 151 -15.29 -0.02 5.36
CA LEU A 151 -14.38 -0.38 6.47
C LEU A 151 -13.81 0.87 7.15
N GLU A 152 -14.53 1.98 7.07
CA GLU A 152 -14.08 3.31 7.50
C GLU A 152 -13.75 3.31 9.00
N GLU A 153 -14.52 2.61 9.83
CA GLU A 153 -14.25 2.48 11.26
C GLU A 153 -12.95 1.70 11.56
N ALA A 154 -12.64 0.67 10.76
CA ALA A 154 -11.42 -0.11 10.93
C ALA A 154 -10.19 0.67 10.46
N ALA A 155 -10.34 1.52 9.45
CA ALA A 155 -9.29 2.37 8.88
C ALA A 155 -9.16 3.74 9.57
N ALA A 156 -10.07 4.07 10.49
CA ALA A 156 -10.11 5.39 11.12
C ALA A 156 -8.78 5.76 11.79
N GLY A 157 -8.26 6.95 11.47
CA GLY A 157 -6.98 7.44 11.99
C GLY A 157 -5.74 6.84 11.33
N ALA A 158 -5.89 6.04 10.27
CA ALA A 158 -4.77 5.57 9.47
C ALA A 158 -4.00 6.74 8.85
N ILE A 159 -2.67 6.63 8.84
CA ILE A 159 -1.78 7.55 8.15
C ILE A 159 -1.19 6.80 6.97
N THR A 160 -1.28 7.35 5.77
CA THR A 160 -0.74 6.72 4.57
C THR A 160 0.28 7.63 3.91
N ILE A 161 1.24 7.02 3.21
CA ILE A 161 2.23 7.75 2.42
C ILE A 161 1.73 7.85 0.99
N LEU A 162 1.90 9.01 0.37
CA LEU A 162 1.60 9.21 -1.04
C LEU A 162 2.73 10.03 -1.66
N PRO A 163 3.43 9.51 -2.69
CA PRO A 163 4.35 10.32 -3.48
C PRO A 163 3.63 11.56 -4.01
N LYS A 164 4.30 12.71 -4.02
CA LYS A 164 3.71 13.97 -4.48
C LYS A 164 3.19 13.81 -5.91
N ARG A 165 1.89 14.04 -6.10
CA ARG A 165 1.24 14.06 -7.41
C ARG A 165 0.93 15.50 -7.80
N ALA A 166 0.91 15.77 -9.10
CA ALA A 166 0.49 17.04 -9.66
C ALA A 166 -0.63 16.78 -10.66
N SER A 167 -1.65 17.62 -10.64
CA SER A 167 -2.68 17.60 -11.67
C SER A 167 -2.08 17.97 -13.01
N VAL A 168 -2.45 17.25 -14.06
CA VAL A 168 -2.03 17.54 -15.43
C VAL A 168 -3.10 18.44 -16.07
N PRO A 169 -2.80 19.71 -16.38
CA PRO A 169 -3.78 20.61 -16.99
C PRO A 169 -4.38 20.02 -18.28
N GLY A 170 -5.70 20.06 -18.40
CA GLY A 170 -6.44 19.54 -19.55
C GLY A 170 -6.66 18.03 -19.57
N PHE A 171 -6.07 17.25 -18.66
CA PHE A 171 -6.30 15.80 -18.61
C PHE A 171 -7.75 15.48 -18.24
N ASP A 172 -8.32 16.17 -17.25
CA ASP A 172 -9.70 15.94 -16.83
C ASP A 172 -10.68 16.23 -17.97
N GLU A 173 -10.54 17.37 -18.65
CA GLU A 173 -11.35 17.73 -19.82
C GLU A 173 -11.20 16.71 -20.96
N TYR A 174 -9.98 16.26 -21.24
CA TYR A 174 -9.75 15.20 -22.21
C TYR A 174 -10.45 13.90 -21.83
N PHE A 175 -10.33 13.47 -20.56
CA PHE A 175 -10.85 12.20 -20.08
C PHE A 175 -12.39 12.20 -20.01
N THR A 176 -12.99 13.27 -19.46
CA THR A 176 -14.45 13.39 -19.32
C THR A 176 -15.17 13.67 -20.64
N SER A 177 -14.46 14.15 -21.67
CA SER A 177 -15.03 14.32 -23.02
C SER A 177 -15.05 13.03 -23.85
N ARG A 178 -14.48 11.92 -23.35
CA ARG A 178 -14.50 10.63 -24.05
C ARG A 178 -15.91 10.02 -24.02
N SER A 179 -16.34 9.48 -25.16
CA SER A 179 -17.58 8.71 -25.32
C SER A 179 -17.33 7.47 -26.17
N LEU A 180 -18.28 6.53 -26.15
CA LEU A 180 -18.22 5.32 -26.97
C LEU A 180 -18.14 5.62 -28.48
N GLU A 181 -18.69 6.76 -28.91
CA GLU A 181 -18.65 7.19 -30.31
C GLU A 181 -17.26 7.70 -30.71
N ASN A 182 -16.59 8.42 -29.81
CA ASN A 182 -15.37 9.17 -30.09
C ASN A 182 -14.06 8.50 -29.61
N ASN A 183 -14.15 7.40 -28.85
CA ASN A 183 -12.99 6.70 -28.29
C ASN A 183 -12.79 5.30 -28.88
N ARG A 184 -12.56 5.22 -30.19
CA ARG A 184 -12.41 3.93 -30.91
C ARG A 184 -11.04 3.27 -30.79
N ARG A 185 -10.04 3.98 -30.25
CA ARG A 185 -8.65 3.48 -30.13
C ARG A 185 -8.47 2.57 -28.92
N ASN A 186 -9.19 2.85 -27.83
CA ASN A 186 -9.06 2.09 -26.60
C ASN A 186 -10.04 0.90 -26.60
N LEU A 187 -9.51 -0.31 -26.80
CA LEU A 187 -10.29 -1.54 -26.84
C LEU A 187 -10.98 -1.86 -25.51
N TRP A 188 -10.41 -1.40 -24.39
CA TRP A 188 -10.97 -1.61 -23.04
C TRP A 188 -11.99 -0.54 -22.65
N PHE A 189 -12.23 0.48 -23.48
CA PHE A 189 -13.13 1.57 -23.11
C PHE A 189 -14.59 1.13 -23.01
N HIS A 190 -14.98 0.11 -23.78
CA HIS A 190 -16.33 -0.45 -23.72
C HIS A 190 -16.57 -1.18 -22.39
N GLU A 191 -15.64 -2.05 -22.00
CA GLU A 191 -15.65 -2.77 -20.72
C GLU A 191 -15.64 -1.79 -19.54
N PHE A 192 -14.75 -0.79 -19.57
CA PHE A 192 -14.73 0.30 -18.60
C PHE A 192 -16.08 1.02 -18.48
N TRP A 193 -16.73 1.32 -19.61
CA TRP A 193 -18.02 2.03 -19.61
C TRP A 193 -19.15 1.17 -19.01
N GLU A 194 -19.18 -0.12 -19.34
CA GLU A 194 -20.16 -1.05 -18.76
C GLU A 194 -19.98 -1.21 -17.24
N GLU A 195 -18.73 -1.31 -16.76
CA GLU A 195 -18.41 -1.35 -15.32
C GLU A 195 -18.77 -0.05 -14.60
N ASP A 196 -18.33 1.10 -15.11
CA ASP A 196 -18.48 2.39 -14.44
C ASP A 196 -19.95 2.84 -14.37
N PHE A 197 -20.73 2.58 -15.43
CA PHE A 197 -22.15 2.93 -15.49
C PHE A 197 -23.09 1.78 -15.10
N ASN A 198 -22.55 0.62 -14.72
CA ASN A 198 -23.30 -0.60 -14.38
C ASN A 198 -24.38 -0.94 -15.42
N CYS A 199 -23.98 -0.92 -16.70
CA CYS A 199 -24.86 -1.13 -17.84
C CYS A 199 -24.29 -2.16 -18.81
N ARG A 200 -25.03 -2.47 -19.87
CA ARG A 200 -24.59 -3.35 -20.95
C ARG A 200 -24.85 -2.69 -22.29
N LEU A 201 -23.83 -2.64 -23.12
CA LEU A 201 -23.83 -1.97 -24.43
C LEU A 201 -24.15 -2.95 -25.58
#